data_AF-A0A7J4THS3-F1
#
_entry.id   AF-A0A7J4THS3-F1
#
_cell.length_a   1.000
_cell.length_b   1.000
_cell.length_c   1.000
_cell.angle_alpha   90.00
_cell.angle_beta   90.00
_cell.angle_gamma   90.00
#
_symmetry.space_group_name_H-M   'P 1'
#
loop_
_entity.id
_entity.type
_entity.pdbx_description
1 polymer ?
#
loop_
_entity_poly.entity_id
_entity_poly.type
_entity_poly.pdbx_seq_one_letter_code
_entity_poly.pdbx_strand_id
1 'polypeptide(L)' 'ARIVALSLKGKSSKETKIGLTMRQPNLGRVEWIEAEKKKRTKKGKKEKK' A
#
# COMPACT_ATOMS: atom_id res chain seq x y z
N ALA A 1 -3.26 -0.98 0.69
CA ALA A 1 -3.62 -1.04 -0.75
C ALA A 1 -4.48 0.18 -1.10
N ARG A 2 -4.50 0.63 -2.36
CA ARG A 2 -5.36 1.74 -2.82
C ARG A 2 -6.30 1.23 -3.92
N ILE A 3 -7.55 1.69 -3.89
CA ILE A 3 -8.55 1.39 -4.93
C ILE A 3 -8.25 2.26 -6.16
N VAL A 4 -8.19 1.63 -7.33
CA VAL A 4 -7.95 2.30 -8.62
C VAL A 4 -9.14 2.14 -9.55
N ALA A 5 -9.84 1.01 -9.45
CA ALA A 5 -11.03 0.75 -10.24
C ALA A 5 -12.12 0.15 -9.36
N LEU A 6 -13.36 0.53 -9.64
CA LEU A 6 -14.55 0.00 -8.98
C LEU A 6 -15.58 -0.31 -10.08
N SER A 7 -16.05 -1.55 -10.11
CA SER A 7 -17.14 -1.96 -10.98
C SER A 7 -18.25 -2.57 -10.13
N LEU A 8 -19.32 -1.82 -9.96
CA LEU A 8 -20.55 -2.24 -9.29
C LEU A 8 -21.52 -2.74 -10.36
N LYS A 9 -21.58 -4.06 -10.56
CA LYS A 9 -22.58 -4.68 -11.43
C LYS A 9 -23.54 -5.47 -10.53
N GLY A 10 -24.84 -5.19 -10.64
CA GLY A 10 -25.87 -5.83 -9.81
C GLY A 10 -26.06 -5.21 -8.42
N LYS A 11 -27.06 -5.73 -7.68
CA LYS A 11 -27.37 -5.36 -6.29
C LYS A 11 -26.59 -6.19 -5.26
N SER A 12 -25.79 -7.16 -5.71
CA SER A 12 -25.10 -8.14 -4.85
C SER A 12 -23.61 -7.79 -4.68
N SER A 13 -23.07 -8.02 -3.48
CA SER A 13 -21.66 -7.77 -3.16
C SER A 13 -20.68 -8.73 -3.85
N LYS A 14 -21.16 -9.91 -4.29
CA LYS A 14 -20.35 -10.92 -4.97
C LYS A 14 -19.98 -10.55 -6.42
N GLU A 15 -20.81 -9.75 -7.07
CA GLU A 15 -20.59 -9.30 -8.45
C GLU A 15 -19.73 -8.02 -8.52
N THR A 16 -19.44 -7.42 -7.37
CA THR A 16 -18.63 -6.22 -7.27
C THR A 16 -17.15 -6.54 -7.50
N LYS A 17 -16.54 -5.91 -8.49
CA LYS A 17 -15.10 -6.04 -8.77
C LYS A 17 -14.37 -4.78 -8.30
N ILE A 18 -13.36 -4.97 -7.46
CA ILE A 18 -12.52 -3.89 -6.95
C ILE A 18 -11.08 -4.12 -7.43
N GLY A 19 -10.59 -3.19 -8.25
CA GLY A 19 -9.19 -3.17 -8.68
C GLY A 19 -8.34 -2.47 -7.63
N LEU A 20 -7.40 -3.19 -7.02
CA LEU A 20 -6.46 -2.68 -6.03
C LEU A 20 -5.05 -2.54 -6.62
N THR A 21 -4.31 -1.52 -6.19
CA THR A 21 -2.87 -1.36 -6.50
C THR A 21 -2.01 -1.40 -5.24
N MET A 22 -0.79 -1.90 -5.43
CA MET A 22 0.32 -1.84 -4.47
C MET A 22 1.57 -1.15 -5.07
N ARG A 23 1.50 -0.62 -6.31
CA ARG A 23 2.64 0.03 -6.99
C ARG A 23 2.86 1.48 -6.56
N GLN A 24 2.45 1.83 -5.35
CA GLN A 24 2.56 3.19 -4.82
C GLN A 24 3.47 3.19 -3.59
N PRO A 25 4.18 4.30 -3.31
CA PRO A 25 4.97 4.42 -2.11
C PRO A 25 4.13 4.15 -0.86
N ASN A 26 4.71 3.42 0.11
CA ASN A 26 4.05 3.04 1.36
C ASN A 26 2.87 2.05 1.21
N LEU A 27 2.71 1.41 0.05
CA LEU A 27 1.79 0.31 -0.15
C LEU A 27 2.56 -0.99 -0.44
N GLY A 28 2.00 -2.13 -0.05
CA GLY A 28 2.64 -3.43 -0.22
C GLY A 28 2.36 -4.35 0.96
N ARG A 29 3.14 -5.43 1.09
CA ARG A 29 3.11 -6.26 2.28
C ARG A 29 3.54 -5.45 3.50
N VAL A 30 2.89 -5.72 4.63
CA VAL A 30 3.17 -5.05 5.91
C VAL A 30 4.65 -5.15 6.27
N GLU A 31 5.23 -6.33 6.09
CA GLU A 31 6.65 -6.62 6.34
C GLU A 31 7.60 -5.70 5.54
N TRP A 32 7.26 -5.37 4.29
CA TRP A 32 8.08 -4.53 3.43
C TRP A 32 8.00 -3.06 3.85
N ILE A 33 6.81 -2.60 4.21
CA ILE A 33 6.58 -1.23 4.70
C ILE A 33 7.35 -1.02 6.01
N GLU A 34 7.34 -1.98 6.93
CA GLU A 34 8.11 -1.90 8.17
C GLU A 34 9.62 -1.90 7.93
N ALA A 35 10.10 -2.71 6.99
CA ALA A 35 11.51 -2.73 6.62
C ALA A 35 11.97 -1.40 5.99
N GLU A 36 11.17 -0.81 5.09
CA GLU A 36 11.42 0.52 4.54
C GLU A 36 11.44 1.61 5.62
N LYS A 37 10.46 1.58 6.54
CA LYS A 37 10.39 2.54 7.65
C LYS A 37 11.63 2.45 8.55
N LYS A 38 12.07 1.23 8.89
CA LYS A 38 13.31 0.98 9.66
C LYS A 38 14.57 1.44 8.92
N LYS A 39 14.63 1.29 7.59
CA LYS A 39 15.76 1.77 6.78
C LYS A 39 15.81 3.31 6.73
N ARG A 40 14.65 3.97 6.61
CA ARG A 40 14.55 5.44 6.59
C ARG A 40 14.93 6.05 7.95
N THR A 41 14.46 5.49 9.06
CA THR A 41 14.83 5.98 10.41
C THR A 41 16.32 5.81 10.72
N LYS A 42 16.96 4.72 10.26
CA LYS A 42 18.41 4.53 10.41
C LYS A 42 19.25 5.49 9.57
N LYS A 43 18.82 5.85 8.35
CA LYS A 43 19.53 6.83 7.52
C LYS A 43 19.44 8.25 8.08
N GLY A 44 18.26 8.71 8.51
CA GLY A 44 18.09 10.06 9.07
C GLY A 44 18.87 10.32 10.38
N LYS A 45 19.24 9.26 11.11
CA LYS A 45 20.07 9.37 12.33
C LYS A 45 21.58 9.46 12.04
N LYS A 46 22.01 9.06 10.84
CA LYS A 46 23.41 9.08 10.39
C LYS A 46 23.81 10.41 9.73
N GLU A 47 22.83 11.19 9.30
CA GLU A 47 23.02 12.50 8.66
C GLU A 47 22.92 13.67 9.66
N LYS A 48 22.48 13.39 10.91
CA LYS A 48 22.41 14.35 12.02
C LYS A 48 23.52 14.17 13.07
N LYS A 49 24.52 13.33 12.81
CA LYS A 49 25.66 13.07 13.70
C LYS A 49 26.94 13.39 12.96
#